data_AF-A0A534M7C0-F1
#
_entry.id   AF-A0A534M7C0-F1
#
_cell.length_a   1.000
_cell.length_b   1.000
_cell.length_c   1.000
_cell.angle_alpha   90.00
_cell.angle_beta   90.00
_cell.angle_gamma   90.00
#
_symmetry.space_group_name_H-M   'P 1'
#
loop_
_entity.id
_entity.type
_entity.pdbx_description
1 polymer ?
#
loop_
_entity_poly.entity_id
_entity_poly.type
_entity_poly.pdbx_seq_one_letter_code
_entity_poly.pdbx_strand_id
1 'polypeptide(L)'
;MAQASGLGVDVDLSKVIIDSAVAEVSKLFGMEPLDAISEGTLLIASEPGAATKVLEILRKKGIPAVDIGAFTKKGRPCWDRGRVFRPADRDPFWIAFSRALSGEIH
;
A
#
# COMPACT_ATOMS: atom_id res chain seq x y z
N MET A 1 -1.73 -4.68 10.01
CA MET A 1 -0.56 -5.32 10.66
C MET A 1 -0.07 -4.55 11.89
N ALA A 2 0.29 -3.27 11.78
CA ALA A 2 0.75 -2.41 12.90
C ALA A 2 -0.20 -2.42 14.12
N GLN A 3 -1.51 -2.22 13.90
CA GLN A 3 -2.51 -2.26 14.96
C GLN A 3 -2.56 -3.63 15.68
N ALA A 4 -2.46 -4.73 14.93
CA ALA A 4 -2.52 -6.08 15.49
C ALA A 4 -1.26 -6.43 16.31
N SER A 5 -0.09 -5.92 15.93
CA SER A 5 1.16 -6.14 16.68
C SER A 5 1.42 -5.12 17.80
N GLY A 6 0.72 -3.98 17.78
CA GLY A 6 0.95 -2.85 18.69
C GLY A 6 2.26 -2.09 18.40
N LEU A 7 2.89 -2.34 17.25
CA LEU A 7 4.12 -1.70 16.80
C LEU A 7 3.82 -0.56 15.82
N GLY A 8 4.67 0.45 15.78
CA GLY A 8 4.70 1.40 14.66
C GLY A 8 5.32 0.80 13.40
N VAL A 9 5.29 1.55 12.31
CA VAL A 9 6.04 1.26 11.07
C VAL A 9 6.69 2.53 10.56
N ASP A 10 7.83 2.38 9.88
CA ASP A 10 8.46 3.45 9.11
C ASP A 10 8.65 2.93 7.69
N VAL A 11 7.92 3.53 6.76
CA VAL A 11 7.81 3.08 5.37
C VAL A 11 8.06 4.22 4.39
N ASP A 12 8.33 3.83 3.16
CA ASP A 12 8.31 4.69 1.98
C ASP A 12 7.26 4.16 1.02
N LEU A 13 6.05 4.72 1.12
CA LEU A 13 4.92 4.30 0.30
C LEU A 13 5.12 4.62 -1.19
N SER A 14 6.05 5.54 -1.52
CA SER A 14 6.37 5.83 -2.93
C SER A 14 7.10 4.69 -3.64
N LYS A 15 7.59 3.69 -2.89
CA LYS A 15 8.18 2.47 -3.46
C LYS A 15 7.13 1.44 -3.87
N VAL A 16 5.89 1.54 -3.38
CA VAL A 16 4.85 0.55 -3.71
C VAL A 16 4.68 0.50 -5.23
N ILE A 17 4.67 -0.71 -5.77
CA ILE A 17 4.54 -0.95 -7.20
C ILE A 17 3.09 -0.71 -7.58
N ILE A 18 2.84 0.37 -8.32
CA ILE A 18 1.53 0.70 -8.87
C ILE A 18 1.57 0.48 -10.39
N ASP A 19 0.65 -0.32 -10.91
CA ASP A 19 0.50 -0.48 -12.35
C ASP A 19 0.12 0.86 -12.99
N SER A 20 0.70 1.18 -14.14
CA SER A 20 0.43 2.46 -14.83
C SER A 20 -1.05 2.66 -15.16
N ALA A 21 -1.79 1.60 -15.49
CA ALA A 21 -3.22 1.69 -15.74
C ALA A 21 -3.99 2.02 -14.45
N VAL A 22 -3.58 1.44 -13.31
CA VAL A 22 -4.15 1.78 -12.01
C VAL A 22 -3.86 3.24 -11.66
N ALA A 23 -2.64 3.72 -11.88
CA ALA A 23 -2.28 5.11 -11.61
C ALA A 23 -3.12 6.10 -12.43
N GLU A 24 -3.27 5.86 -13.75
CA GLU A 24 -4.05 6.74 -14.62
C GLU A 24 -5.56 6.69 -14.31
N VAL A 25 -6.12 5.49 -14.03
CA VAL A 25 -7.52 5.34 -13.64
C VAL A 25 -7.79 6.00 -12.28
N SER A 26 -6.95 5.76 -11.28
CA SER A 26 -7.09 6.41 -9.97
C SER A 26 -7.03 7.92 -10.09
N LYS A 27 -6.13 8.46 -10.92
CA LYS A 27 -6.07 9.90 -11.21
C LYS A 27 -7.36 10.41 -11.87
N LEU A 28 -7.89 9.71 -12.87
CA LEU A 28 -9.15 10.07 -13.54
C LEU A 28 -10.34 10.13 -12.58
N PHE A 29 -10.37 9.29 -11.55
CA PHE A 29 -11.46 9.26 -10.57
C PHE A 29 -11.14 9.99 -9.26
N GLY A 30 -9.99 10.68 -9.18
CA GLY A 30 -9.55 11.38 -7.97
C GLY A 30 -9.37 10.47 -6.76
N MET A 31 -8.94 9.22 -6.98
CA MET A 31 -8.66 8.22 -5.95
C MET A 31 -7.17 8.18 -5.59
N GLU A 32 -6.87 7.92 -4.33
CA GLU A 32 -5.54 7.50 -3.90
C GLU A 32 -5.43 5.96 -4.07
N PRO A 33 -4.57 5.45 -4.98
CA PRO A 33 -4.50 4.02 -5.27
C PRO A 33 -4.14 3.16 -4.05
N LEU A 34 -3.39 3.68 -3.08
CA LEU A 34 -3.03 2.94 -1.86
C LEU A 34 -4.16 2.84 -0.83
N ASP A 35 -5.19 3.66 -0.97
CA ASP A 35 -6.38 3.62 -0.11
C ASP A 35 -7.48 2.71 -0.67
N ALA A 36 -7.41 2.38 -1.96
CA ALA A 36 -8.34 1.48 -2.63
C ALA A 36 -8.07 0.01 -2.27
N ILE A 37 -9.12 -0.82 -2.27
CA ILE A 37 -8.93 -2.26 -2.15
C ILE A 37 -8.07 -2.79 -3.31
N SER A 38 -7.21 -3.75 -3.00
CA SER A 38 -6.38 -4.45 -3.98
C SER A 38 -6.69 -5.93 -3.93
N GLU A 39 -6.84 -6.54 -5.10
CA GLU A 39 -6.90 -7.99 -5.27
C GLU A 39 -5.57 -8.50 -5.84
N GLY A 40 -5.09 -9.63 -5.34
CA GLY A 40 -3.85 -10.25 -5.82
C GLY A 40 -2.55 -9.64 -5.27
N THR A 41 -2.62 -8.68 -4.34
CA THR A 41 -1.45 -8.12 -3.64
C THR A 41 -1.21 -8.81 -2.30
N LEU A 42 0.05 -9.02 -1.94
CA LEU A 42 0.45 -9.59 -0.65
C LEU A 42 1.43 -8.65 0.07
N LEU A 43 1.11 -8.30 1.31
CA LEU A 43 2.02 -7.59 2.22
C LEU A 43 2.71 -8.59 3.15
N ILE A 44 4.04 -8.54 3.23
CA ILE A 44 4.86 -9.50 3.98
C ILE A 44 5.65 -8.78 5.07
N ALA A 45 5.59 -9.29 6.30
CA ALA A 45 6.55 -8.97 7.35
C ALA A 45 7.52 -10.14 7.52
N SER A 46 8.82 -9.85 7.58
CA SER A 46 9.85 -10.85 7.82
C SER A 46 10.92 -10.29 8.76
N GLU A 47 11.73 -11.18 9.32
CA GLU A 47 12.97 -10.78 9.98
C GLU A 47 13.90 -10.03 9.01
N PRO A 48 14.69 -9.03 9.48
CA PRO A 48 15.56 -8.24 8.61
C PRO A 48 16.52 -9.09 7.76
N GLY A 49 17.05 -10.17 8.33
CA GLY A 49 17.95 -11.10 7.62
C GLY A 49 17.26 -11.98 6.56
N ALA A 50 15.92 -12.07 6.58
CA ALA A 50 15.16 -12.88 5.64
C ALA A 50 14.59 -12.08 4.45
N ALA A 51 14.45 -10.75 4.57
CA ALA A 51 13.80 -9.90 3.58
C ALA A 51 14.43 -10.04 2.19
N THR A 52 15.76 -9.96 2.08
CA THR A 52 16.49 -10.13 0.80
C THR A 52 16.20 -11.48 0.15
N LYS A 53 16.21 -12.56 0.94
CA LYS A 53 15.93 -13.91 0.43
C LYS A 53 14.50 -14.06 -0.06
N VAL A 54 13.52 -13.46 0.63
CA VAL A 54 12.12 -13.44 0.20
C VAL A 54 11.99 -12.74 -1.15
N LEU A 55 12.57 -11.55 -1.30
CA LEU A 55 12.56 -10.79 -2.56
C LEU A 55 13.21 -11.57 -3.71
N GLU A 56 14.34 -12.23 -3.47
CA GLU A 56 15.00 -13.05 -4.47
C GLU A 56 14.14 -14.22 -4.96
N ILE A 57 13.45 -14.90 -4.03
CA ILE A 57 12.56 -16.02 -4.38
C ILE A 57 11.36 -15.52 -5.20
N LEU A 58 10.74 -14.40 -4.81
CA LEU A 58 9.62 -13.81 -5.53
C LEU A 58 10.05 -13.40 -6.95
N ARG A 59 11.20 -12.72 -7.08
CA ARG A 59 11.77 -12.34 -8.37
C ARG A 59 12.06 -13.54 -9.27
N LYS A 60 12.61 -14.63 -8.74
CA LYS A 60 12.85 -15.88 -9.50
C LYS A 60 11.56 -16.51 -10.03
N LYS A 61 10.43 -16.26 -9.38
CA LYS A 61 9.09 -16.69 -9.82
C LYS A 61 8.41 -15.68 -10.75
N GLY A 62 9.07 -14.58 -11.11
CA GLY A 62 8.47 -13.51 -11.91
C GLY A 62 7.45 -12.67 -11.14
N ILE A 63 7.44 -12.73 -9.81
CA ILE A 63 6.52 -11.96 -8.97
C ILE A 63 7.21 -10.64 -8.58
N PRO A 64 6.68 -9.47 -8.99
CA PRO A 64 7.22 -8.18 -8.58
C PRO A 64 7.02 -7.98 -7.07
N ALA A 65 8.09 -7.57 -6.40
CA ALA A 65 8.08 -7.30 -4.96
C ALA A 65 9.17 -6.28 -4.62
N VAL A 66 8.92 -5.48 -3.59
CA VAL A 66 9.83 -4.42 -3.14
C VAL A 66 9.77 -4.29 -1.63
N ASP A 67 10.91 -3.98 -1.01
CA ASP A 67 10.97 -3.61 0.39
C ASP A 67 10.54 -2.15 0.55
N ILE A 68 9.47 -1.94 1.31
CA ILE A 68 8.89 -0.61 1.57
C ILE A 68 9.25 -0.06 2.95
N GLY A 69 9.92 -0.82 3.83
CA GLY A 69 10.27 -0.35 5.17
C GLY A 69 10.12 -1.42 6.26
N ALA A 70 10.03 -0.97 7.51
CA ALA A 70 10.14 -1.87 8.66
C ALA A 70 9.18 -1.51 9.80
N PHE A 71 8.90 -2.51 10.65
CA PHE A 71 8.28 -2.27 11.94
C PHE A 71 9.23 -1.53 12.87
N THR A 72 8.68 -0.65 13.70
CA THR A 72 9.42 0.11 14.71
C THR A 72 9.01 -0.35 16.12
N LYS A 73 9.15 0.52 17.12
CA LYS A 73 8.90 0.19 18.53
C LYS A 73 7.40 0.25 18.86
N LYS A 74 7.01 -0.42 19.94
CA LYS A 74 5.65 -0.31 20.51
C LYS A 74 5.33 1.15 20.85
N GLY A 75 4.07 1.54 20.62
CA GLY A 75 3.59 2.90 20.91
C GLY A 75 4.12 4.00 19.98
N ARG A 76 4.91 3.65 18.94
CA ARG A 76 5.26 4.60 17.88
C ARG A 76 4.15 4.68 16.82
N PRO A 77 3.94 5.85 16.19
CA PRO A 77 2.99 5.97 15.10
C PRO A 77 3.53 5.30 13.81
N CYS A 78 2.66 5.21 12.80
CA CYS A 78 3.03 4.80 11.45
C CYS A 78 3.51 6.02 10.66
N TRP A 79 4.70 5.93 10.06
CA TRP A 79 5.31 6.99 9.27
C TRP A 79 5.45 6.59 7.81
N ASP A 80 5.13 7.52 6.90
CA ASP A 80 5.54 7.50 5.50
C ASP A 80 6.53 8.65 5.29
N ARG A 81 7.80 8.35 5.00
CA ARG A 81 8.87 9.33 4.76
C ARG A 81 8.88 10.49 5.77
N GLY A 82 8.79 10.16 7.06
CA GLY A 82 8.81 11.14 8.15
C GLY A 82 7.51 11.91 8.37
N ARG A 83 6.40 11.51 7.74
CA ARG A 83 5.04 12.02 8.03
C ARG A 83 4.15 10.95 8.62
N VAL A 84 3.40 11.28 9.67
CA VAL A 84 2.44 10.35 10.26
C VAL A 84 1.30 10.12 9.28
N PHE A 85 0.94 8.85 9.05
CA PHE A 85 -0.22 8.47 8.24
C PHE A 85 -1.15 7.53 9.02
N ARG A 86 -2.38 7.41 8.54
CA ARG A 86 -3.38 6.45 9.01
C ARG A 86 -4.02 5.78 7.80
N PRO A 87 -4.50 4.52 7.94
CA PRO A 87 -5.32 3.90 6.91
C PRO A 87 -6.54 4.77 6.60
N ALA A 88 -7.01 4.73 5.34
CA ALA A 88 -8.27 5.37 4.97
C ALA A 88 -9.44 4.81 5.78
N ASP A 89 -10.38 5.68 6.14
CA ASP A 89 -11.60 5.30 6.87
C ASP A 89 -12.59 4.53 5.99
N ARG A 90 -12.52 4.73 4.67
CA ARG A 90 -13.43 4.15 3.67
C ARG A 90 -12.68 3.88 2.38
N ASP A 91 -13.12 2.84 1.67
CA ASP A 91 -12.61 2.52 0.34
C ASP A 91 -13.07 3.58 -0.69
N PRO A 92 -12.15 4.30 -1.35
CA PRO A 92 -12.48 5.29 -2.37
C PRO A 92 -13.13 4.67 -3.62
N PHE A 93 -12.96 3.37 -3.87
CA PHE A 93 -13.52 2.68 -5.04
C PHE A 93 -15.04 2.85 -5.13
N TRP A 94 -15.76 2.63 -4.04
CA TRP A 94 -17.23 2.71 -4.06
C TRP A 94 -17.73 4.13 -4.33
N ILE A 95 -17.01 5.13 -3.83
CA ILE A 95 -17.33 6.54 -4.08
C ILE A 95 -17.14 6.86 -5.57
N ALA A 96 -16.01 6.46 -6.14
CA ALA A 96 -15.72 6.64 -7.55
C ALA A 96 -16.71 5.90 -8.45
N PHE A 97 -17.02 4.64 -8.13
CA PHE A 97 -17.98 3.82 -8.86
C PHE A 97 -19.38 4.45 -8.86
N SER A 98 -19.87 4.91 -7.71
CA SER A 98 -21.17 5.58 -7.61
C SER A 98 -21.24 6.87 -8.42
N ARG A 99 -20.18 7.69 -8.42
CA ARG A 99 -20.11 8.92 -9.24
C ARG A 99 -20.13 8.61 -10.73
N ALA A 100 -19.34 7.61 -11.15
CA ALA A 100 -19.27 7.16 -12.53
C ALA A 100 -20.64 6.68 -13.05
N LEU A 101 -21.37 5.90 -12.24
CA LEU A 101 -22.73 5.46 -12.58
C LEU A 101 -23.73 6.61 -12.72
N SER A 102 -23.54 7.70 -11.97
CA SER A 102 -24.36 8.92 -12.06
C SER A 102 -23.95 9.86 -13.20
N GLY A 103 -22.89 9.54 -13.96
CA GLY A 103 -22.39 10.37 -15.05
C GLY A 103 -21.45 11.51 -14.61
N GLU A 104 -21.04 11.54 -13.34
CA GLU A 104 -20.11 12.52 -12.78
C GLU A 104 -18.67 12.00 -12.90
N ILE A 105 -18.07 12.16 -14.09
CA ILE A 105 -16.65 11.89 -14.33
C ILE A 105 -15.99 13.24 -14.63
N HIS A 106 -15.10 13.71 -13.76
CA HIS A 106 -14.34 14.95 -13.91
C HIS A 106 -12.86 14.68 -13.71
#